data_AF-A0A3M1ZRD1-F1
#
_entry.id   AF-A0A3M1ZRD1-F1
#
_cell.length_a   1.000
_cell.length_b   1.000
_cell.length_c   1.000
_cell.angle_alpha   90.00
_cell.angle_beta   90.00
_cell.angle_gamma   90.00
#
_symmetry.space_group_name_H-M   'P 1'
#
loop_
_entity.id
_entity.type
_entity.pdbx_description
1 polymer ?
#
loop_
_entity_poly.entity_id
_entity_poly.type
_entity_poly.pdbx_seq_one_letter_code
_entity_poly.pdbx_strand_id
1 'polypeptide(L)'
;MDSWPPATPRGRIRYGGRGLPGRRARTPPGFRGDVRPRSSRRGSVMTAPRIIGIMGIALALLGTAASIAPEWFPFLTRAKAPAPDVYEAIERRVRGGMVLGLGLAFLAIPSLRPWSVSVPTAVFYVVTGALAARIVGLLTDGTHPKQWLWVAVEAGIMLLAALWLWRTGEPPSA
;
A
#
# COMPACT_ATOMS: atom_id res chain seq x y z
N MET A 1 -22.83 14.59 44.06
CA MET A 1 -23.93 14.42 43.08
C MET A 1 -23.27 14.70 41.75
N ASP A 2 -22.72 13.70 41.06
CA ASP A 2 -23.50 12.72 40.31
C ASP A 2 -22.95 11.30 40.44
N SER A 3 -23.82 10.37 40.83
CA SER A 3 -23.55 8.95 41.00
C SER A 3 -23.70 8.21 39.67
N TRP A 4 -22.61 7.64 39.17
CA TRP A 4 -22.62 6.66 38.09
C TRP A 4 -23.36 5.37 38.54
N PRO A 5 -24.21 4.77 37.68
CA PRO A 5 -24.84 3.48 37.98
C PRO A 5 -23.87 2.30 37.79
N PRO A 6 -24.02 1.20 38.57
CA PRO A 6 -23.17 0.02 38.45
C PRO A 6 -23.48 -0.82 37.20
N ALA A 7 -22.43 -1.35 36.58
CA ALA A 7 -22.50 -2.22 35.41
C ALA A 7 -23.21 -3.55 35.73
N THR A 8 -24.16 -3.95 34.88
CA THR A 8 -24.86 -5.23 35.00
C THR A 8 -24.02 -6.39 34.44
N PRO A 9 -24.04 -7.59 35.07
CA PRO A 9 -23.29 -8.75 34.59
C PRO A 9 -23.99 -9.34 33.36
N ARG A 10 -23.30 -9.40 32.21
CA ARG A 10 -23.80 -10.10 31.02
C ARG A 10 -23.76 -11.61 31.24
N GLY A 11 -24.96 -12.20 31.30
CA GLY A 11 -25.16 -13.64 31.34
C GLY A 11 -24.53 -14.36 30.15
N ARG A 12 -23.71 -15.36 30.45
CA ARG A 12 -23.00 -16.21 29.48
C ARG A 12 -23.97 -17.27 28.95
N ILE A 13 -24.50 -17.09 27.73
CA ILE A 13 -25.33 -18.11 27.07
C ILE A 13 -24.41 -19.26 26.63
N ARG A 14 -24.56 -20.40 27.31
CA ARG A 14 -23.89 -21.66 27.03
C ARG A 14 -24.68 -22.39 25.94
N TYR A 15 -24.22 -22.38 24.70
CA TYR A 15 -24.77 -23.26 23.67
C TYR A 15 -24.21 -24.68 23.86
N GLY A 16 -25.00 -25.53 24.51
CA GLY A 16 -24.81 -26.98 24.50
C GLY A 16 -25.43 -27.59 23.25
N GLY A 17 -24.61 -27.87 22.24
CA GLY A 17 -25.03 -28.47 20.96
C GLY A 17 -24.45 -29.87 20.78
N ARG A 18 -25.22 -30.86 21.25
CA ARG A 18 -25.10 -32.32 21.08
C ARG A 18 -24.40 -32.79 19.80
N GLY A 19 -23.46 -33.73 19.99
CA GLY A 19 -22.90 -34.53 18.91
C GLY A 19 -23.95 -35.41 18.23
N LEU A 20 -23.86 -35.48 16.91
CA LEU A 20 -24.55 -36.49 16.11
C LEU A 20 -23.56 -37.60 15.75
N PRO A 21 -23.87 -38.87 16.07
CA PRO A 21 -23.02 -40.00 15.72
C PRO A 21 -23.25 -40.45 14.28
N GLY A 22 -22.13 -40.65 13.57
CA GLY A 22 -21.92 -41.78 12.65
C GLY A 22 -22.95 -42.02 11.54
N ARG A 23 -22.79 -41.31 10.41
CA ARG A 23 -23.30 -41.79 9.12
C ARG A 23 -22.13 -42.27 8.26
N ARG A 24 -21.78 -43.56 8.40
CA ARG A 24 -20.86 -44.25 7.48
C ARG A 24 -21.60 -44.48 6.16
N ALA A 25 -21.37 -43.61 5.18
CA ALA A 25 -21.79 -43.86 3.82
C ALA A 25 -20.93 -44.99 3.23
N ARG A 26 -21.57 -46.11 2.86
CA ARG A 26 -20.96 -47.17 2.04
C ARG A 26 -20.69 -46.62 0.65
N THR A 27 -19.44 -46.62 0.22
CA THR A 27 -19.06 -46.45 -1.18
C THR A 27 -19.31 -47.77 -1.93
N PRO A 28 -20.08 -47.78 -3.04
CA PRO A 28 -20.20 -48.95 -3.90
C PRO A 28 -18.91 -49.20 -4.71
N PRO A 29 -18.52 -50.47 -4.93
CA PRO A 29 -17.37 -50.81 -5.76
C PRO A 29 -17.77 -50.87 -7.24
N GLY A 30 -17.02 -50.18 -8.11
CA GLY A 30 -17.10 -50.40 -9.55
C GLY A 30 -17.47 -49.17 -10.38
N PHE A 31 -16.60 -48.16 -10.42
CA PHE A 31 -16.57 -47.23 -11.55
C PHE A 31 -15.11 -46.87 -11.86
N ARG A 32 -14.41 -47.81 -12.52
CA ARG A 32 -13.08 -47.57 -13.08
C ARG A 32 -13.26 -46.93 -14.46
N GLY A 33 -13.65 -45.65 -14.45
CA GLY A 33 -13.63 -44.80 -15.64
C GLY A 33 -12.24 -44.22 -15.80
N ASP A 34 -11.57 -44.55 -16.90
CA ASP A 34 -10.32 -43.92 -17.32
C ASP A 34 -10.55 -42.43 -17.59
N VAL A 35 -10.34 -41.63 -16.55
CA VAL A 35 -10.29 -40.17 -16.67
C VAL A 35 -8.95 -39.84 -17.31
N ARG A 36 -8.91 -39.79 -18.64
CA ARG A 36 -7.76 -39.17 -19.34
C ARG A 36 -7.57 -37.77 -18.76
N PRO A 37 -6.36 -37.41 -18.32
CA PRO A 37 -6.11 -36.07 -17.83
C PRO A 37 -6.33 -35.11 -18.99
N ARG A 38 -7.48 -34.43 -18.96
CA ARG A 38 -7.81 -33.34 -19.88
C ARG A 38 -6.71 -32.31 -19.65
N SER A 39 -5.77 -32.21 -20.59
CA SER A 39 -4.72 -31.21 -20.60
C SER A 39 -5.41 -29.86 -20.71
N SER A 40 -5.79 -29.31 -19.56
CA SER A 40 -6.30 -27.96 -19.45
C SER A 40 -5.15 -27.09 -19.96
N ARG A 41 -5.28 -26.64 -21.21
CA ARG A 41 -4.63 -25.45 -21.73
C ARG A 41 -5.06 -24.34 -20.78
N ARG A 42 -4.32 -24.21 -19.68
CA ARG A 42 -4.45 -23.15 -18.72
C ARG A 42 -3.94 -21.93 -19.46
N GLY A 43 -4.82 -21.33 -20.26
CA GLY A 43 -4.64 -19.97 -20.71
C GLY A 43 -4.30 -19.20 -19.45
N SER A 44 -3.10 -18.65 -19.41
CA SER A 44 -2.63 -17.83 -18.30
C SER A 44 -3.49 -16.58 -18.28
N VAL A 45 -4.70 -16.69 -17.74
CA VAL A 45 -5.48 -15.54 -17.29
C VAL A 45 -4.58 -14.94 -16.23
N MET A 46 -3.87 -13.86 -16.60
CA MET A 46 -3.09 -13.08 -15.66
C MET A 46 -4.04 -12.73 -14.53
N THR A 47 -3.86 -13.40 -13.39
CA THR A 47 -4.70 -13.17 -12.23
C THR A 47 -4.56 -11.70 -11.87
N ALA A 48 -5.68 -11.01 -11.61
CA ALA A 48 -5.71 -9.58 -11.31
C ALA A 48 -4.62 -9.07 -10.33
N PRO A 49 -4.19 -9.84 -9.30
CA PRO A 49 -3.08 -9.44 -8.42
C PRO A 49 -1.74 -9.26 -9.14
N ARG A 50 -1.49 -10.01 -10.22
CA ARG A 50 -0.24 -9.93 -11.00
C ARG A 50 -0.15 -8.64 -11.81
N ILE A 51 -1.29 -8.17 -12.34
CA ILE A 51 -1.34 -6.94 -13.14
C ILE A 51 -1.00 -5.73 -12.28
N ILE A 52 -1.57 -5.65 -11.07
CA ILE A 52 -1.30 -4.56 -10.12
C ILE A 52 0.18 -4.52 -9.74
N GLY A 53 0.79 -5.69 -9.46
CA GLY A 53 2.21 -5.78 -9.14
C GLY A 53 3.11 -5.30 -10.29
N ILE A 54 2.85 -5.73 -11.52
CA ILE A 54 3.61 -5.28 -12.70
C ILE A 54 3.49 -3.78 -12.89
N MET A 55 2.28 -3.24 -12.75
CA MET A 55 2.03 -1.80 -12.85
C MET A 55 2.77 -1.02 -11.75
N GLY A 56 2.76 -1.52 -10.51
CA GLY A 56 3.50 -0.93 -9.39
C GLY A 56 5.00 -0.89 -9.63
N ILE A 57 5.59 -1.98 -10.14
CA ILE A 57 7.01 -2.03 -10.53
C ILE A 57 7.31 -1.02 -11.63
N ALA A 58 6.49 -0.99 -12.70
CA ALA A 58 6.69 -0.07 -13.82
C ALA A 58 6.64 1.40 -13.37
N LEU A 59 5.67 1.76 -12.52
CA LEU A 59 5.55 3.09 -11.95
C LEU A 59 6.71 3.45 -11.01
N ALA A 60 7.17 2.50 -10.19
CA ALA A 60 8.30 2.74 -9.29
C ALA A 60 9.59 3.00 -10.09
N LEU A 61 9.84 2.22 -11.14
CA LEU A 61 10.99 2.43 -12.04
C LEU A 61 10.90 3.76 -12.77
N LEU A 62 9.73 4.08 -13.34
CA LEU A 62 9.47 5.34 -14.02
C LEU A 62 9.68 6.55 -13.09
N GLY A 63 9.12 6.48 -11.88
CA GLY A 63 9.26 7.54 -10.88
C GLY A 63 10.68 7.71 -10.38
N THR A 64 11.43 6.61 -10.21
CA THR A 64 12.86 6.67 -9.87
C THR A 64 13.65 7.38 -10.98
N ALA A 65 13.47 6.97 -12.23
CA ALA A 65 14.11 7.61 -13.37
C ALA A 65 13.74 9.10 -13.47
N ALA A 66 12.47 9.44 -13.29
CA ALA A 66 11.99 10.83 -13.29
C ALA A 66 12.50 11.67 -12.11
N SER A 67 12.89 11.04 -10.99
CA SER A 67 13.50 11.74 -9.84
C SER A 67 14.98 12.04 -10.07
N ILE A 68 15.69 11.13 -10.74
CA ILE A 68 17.14 11.25 -11.02
C ILE A 68 17.40 12.18 -12.20
N ALA A 69 16.63 12.01 -13.29
CA ALA A 69 16.75 12.76 -14.54
C ALA A 69 15.39 13.38 -14.92
N PRO A 70 14.92 14.41 -14.18
CA PRO A 70 13.61 15.01 -14.41
C PRO A 70 13.43 15.61 -15.81
N GLU A 71 14.52 15.99 -16.47
CA GLU A 71 14.58 16.52 -17.84
C GLU A 71 14.24 15.49 -18.93
N TRP A 72 14.38 14.19 -18.65
CA TRP A 72 13.95 13.13 -19.59
C TRP A 72 12.43 13.00 -19.64
N PHE A 73 11.73 13.49 -18.61
CA PHE A 73 10.28 13.37 -18.46
C PHE A 73 9.61 14.73 -18.28
N PRO A 74 9.75 15.66 -19.24
CA PRO A 74 9.26 17.03 -19.10
C PRO A 74 7.74 17.10 -18.94
N PHE A 75 6.99 16.10 -19.43
CA PHE A 75 5.54 16.02 -19.26
C PHE A 75 5.12 15.70 -17.82
N LEU A 76 5.92 14.94 -17.06
CA LEU A 76 5.65 14.58 -15.65
C LEU A 76 6.18 15.65 -14.70
N THR A 77 7.39 16.13 -14.95
CA THR A 77 8.11 17.01 -14.02
C THR A 77 7.86 18.49 -14.31
N ARG A 78 7.27 18.80 -15.47
CA ARG A 78 7.17 20.15 -16.06
C ARG A 78 8.53 20.83 -16.24
N ALA A 79 9.58 20.05 -16.48
CA ALA A 79 10.89 20.59 -16.81
C ALA A 79 10.82 21.32 -18.18
N LYS A 80 10.69 22.65 -18.15
CA LYS A 80 10.97 23.52 -19.31
C LYS A 80 12.30 24.22 -19.05
N ALA A 81 13.28 23.96 -19.91
CA ALA A 81 14.60 24.62 -19.90
C ALA A 81 15.36 24.49 -18.56
N PRO A 82 16.58 25.04 -18.41
CA PRO A 82 17.32 25.00 -17.15
C PRO A 82 16.45 25.51 -16.00
N ALA A 83 16.52 24.85 -14.85
CA ALA A 83 15.78 25.31 -13.68
C ALA A 83 16.28 26.73 -13.31
N PRO A 84 15.37 27.70 -13.12
CA PRO A 84 15.75 29.07 -12.80
C PRO A 84 16.38 29.19 -11.41
N ASP A 85 16.09 28.27 -10.50
CA ASP A 85 16.69 28.19 -9.17
C ASP A 85 16.74 26.74 -8.63
N VAL A 86 17.48 26.57 -7.51
CA VAL A 86 17.63 25.28 -6.80
C VAL A 86 16.29 24.75 -6.29
N TYR A 87 15.38 25.65 -5.88
CA TYR A 87 14.08 25.26 -5.36
C TYR A 87 13.26 24.54 -6.44
N GLU A 88 13.19 25.10 -7.65
CA GLU A 88 12.47 24.55 -8.77
C GLU A 88 13.13 23.24 -9.28
N ALA A 89 14.47 23.16 -9.27
CA ALA A 89 15.18 21.93 -9.59
C ALA A 89 14.74 20.78 -8.68
N ILE A 90 14.70 21.01 -7.35
CA ILE A 90 14.25 20.02 -6.37
C ILE A 90 12.76 19.68 -6.56
N GLU A 91 11.89 20.66 -6.77
CA GLU A 91 10.46 20.42 -6.98
C GLU A 91 10.17 19.56 -8.23
N ARG A 92 10.99 19.68 -9.29
CA ARG A 92 10.90 18.80 -10.47
C ARG A 92 11.19 17.34 -10.12
N ARG A 93 12.21 17.10 -9.27
CA ARG A 93 12.55 15.75 -8.77
C ARG A 93 11.46 15.21 -7.86
N VAL A 94 10.92 16.03 -6.96
CA VAL A 94 9.83 15.66 -6.04
C VAL A 94 8.60 15.16 -6.81
N ARG A 95 8.26 15.77 -7.96
CA ARG A 95 7.19 15.27 -8.83
C ARG A 95 7.47 13.86 -9.36
N GLY A 96 8.72 13.58 -9.75
CA GLY A 96 9.16 12.21 -10.06
C GLY A 96 9.04 11.27 -8.84
N GLY A 97 9.40 11.78 -7.67
CA GLY A 97 9.29 11.08 -6.39
C GLY A 97 7.86 10.70 -6.02
N MET A 98 6.89 11.57 -6.32
CA MET A 98 5.47 11.25 -6.12
C MET A 98 5.01 10.09 -7.00
N VAL A 99 5.51 9.99 -8.24
CA VAL A 99 5.23 8.84 -9.13
C VAL A 99 5.87 7.57 -8.59
N LEU A 100 7.10 7.66 -8.07
CA LEU A 100 7.76 6.54 -7.38
C LEU A 100 6.92 6.06 -6.20
N GLY A 101 6.50 6.99 -5.35
CA GLY A 101 5.69 6.69 -4.17
C GLY A 101 4.34 6.07 -4.52
N LEU A 102 3.72 6.48 -5.63
CA LEU A 102 2.52 5.84 -6.15
C LEU A 102 2.78 4.40 -6.62
N GLY A 103 3.90 4.17 -7.31
CA GLY A 103 4.34 2.82 -7.68
C GLY A 103 4.52 1.91 -6.46
N LEU A 104 5.17 2.42 -5.41
CA LEU A 104 5.32 1.73 -4.13
C LEU A 104 3.97 1.45 -3.45
N ALA A 105 3.04 2.41 -3.49
CA ALA A 105 1.70 2.22 -2.94
C ALA A 105 0.94 1.06 -3.62
N PHE A 106 1.04 0.93 -4.95
CA PHE A 106 0.44 -0.22 -5.67
C PHE A 106 1.08 -1.55 -5.31
N LEU A 107 2.38 -1.57 -5.00
CA LEU A 107 3.07 -2.77 -4.52
C LEU A 107 2.64 -3.17 -3.11
N ALA A 108 2.44 -2.17 -2.24
CA ALA A 108 2.07 -2.39 -0.85
C ALA A 108 0.57 -2.71 -0.67
N ILE A 109 -0.29 -2.30 -1.60
CA ILE A 109 -1.75 -2.42 -1.50
C ILE A 109 -2.28 -3.34 -2.62
N PRO A 110 -2.16 -4.68 -2.46
CA PRO A 110 -2.71 -5.63 -3.44
C PRO A 110 -4.25 -5.69 -3.43
N SER A 111 -4.89 -5.14 -2.39
CA SER A 111 -6.33 -5.06 -2.23
C SER A 111 -6.72 -3.71 -1.62
N LEU A 112 -7.72 -3.05 -2.21
CA LEU A 112 -8.22 -1.74 -1.74
C LEU A 112 -9.06 -1.82 -0.45
N ARG A 113 -9.46 -3.02 -0.03
CA ARG A 113 -10.14 -3.24 1.25
C ARG A 113 -9.24 -4.01 2.20
N PRO A 114 -9.22 -3.65 3.50
CA PRO A 114 -10.00 -2.58 4.15
C PRO A 114 -9.41 -1.16 3.99
N TRP A 115 -10.27 -0.17 3.74
CA TRP A 115 -9.88 1.24 3.49
C TRP A 115 -9.11 1.90 4.62
N SER A 116 -9.35 1.49 5.87
CA SER A 116 -8.68 2.02 7.05
C SER A 116 -7.17 1.77 7.06
N VAL A 117 -6.70 0.78 6.31
CA VAL A 117 -5.28 0.45 6.13
C VAL A 117 -4.79 0.96 4.78
N SER A 118 -5.54 0.71 3.71
CA SER A 118 -5.12 1.08 2.35
C SER A 118 -4.87 2.58 2.18
N VAL A 119 -5.70 3.45 2.74
CA VAL A 119 -5.53 4.91 2.62
C VAL A 119 -4.26 5.42 3.30
N PRO A 120 -4.04 5.20 4.62
CA PRO A 120 -2.82 5.68 5.27
C PRO A 120 -1.56 5.01 4.70
N THR A 121 -1.62 3.75 4.26
CA THR A 121 -0.50 3.11 3.54
C THR A 121 -0.18 3.82 2.24
N ALA A 122 -1.19 4.18 1.43
CA ALA A 122 -0.97 4.88 0.16
C ALA A 122 -0.34 6.27 0.39
N VAL A 123 -0.86 7.03 1.36
CA VAL A 123 -0.30 8.32 1.76
C VAL A 123 1.16 8.16 2.21
N PHE A 124 1.44 7.18 3.06
CA PHE A 124 2.79 6.92 3.56
C PHE A 124 3.79 6.69 2.41
N TYR A 125 3.46 5.82 1.45
CA TYR A 125 4.36 5.54 0.33
C TYR A 125 4.51 6.69 -0.65
N VAL A 126 3.43 7.43 -0.96
CA VAL A 126 3.49 8.62 -1.81
C VAL A 126 4.40 9.68 -1.19
N VAL A 127 4.24 9.97 0.11
CA VAL A 127 5.07 10.93 0.82
C VAL A 127 6.51 10.43 0.96
N THR A 128 6.72 9.12 1.17
CA THR A 128 8.06 8.52 1.17
C THR A 128 8.79 8.76 -0.15
N GLY A 129 8.11 8.57 -1.28
CA GLY A 129 8.69 8.83 -2.59
C GLY A 129 9.03 10.31 -2.81
N ALA A 130 8.13 11.22 -2.41
CA ALA A 130 8.39 12.66 -2.45
C ALA A 130 9.59 13.07 -1.59
N LEU A 131 9.64 12.58 -0.34
CA LEU A 131 10.72 12.85 0.61
C LEU A 131 12.06 12.30 0.13
N ALA A 132 12.09 11.06 -0.38
CA ALA A 132 13.31 10.46 -0.93
C ALA A 132 13.86 11.29 -2.10
N ALA A 133 12.99 11.70 -3.04
CA ALA A 133 13.40 12.55 -4.15
C ALA A 133 13.85 13.94 -3.67
N ARG A 134 13.22 14.50 -2.63
CA ARG A 134 13.64 15.77 -2.03
C ARG A 134 15.03 15.67 -1.40
N ILE A 135 15.31 14.60 -0.66
CA ILE A 135 16.65 14.35 -0.08
C ILE A 135 17.69 14.23 -1.20
N VAL A 136 17.40 13.49 -2.27
CA VAL A 136 18.30 13.40 -3.43
C VAL A 136 18.52 14.78 -4.07
N GLY A 137 17.47 15.59 -4.23
CA GLY A 137 17.58 16.96 -4.72
C GLY A 137 18.43 17.85 -3.83
N LEU A 138 18.25 17.78 -2.51
CA LEU A 138 19.06 18.53 -1.55
C LEU A 138 20.55 18.15 -1.60
N LEU A 139 20.85 16.87 -1.85
CA LEU A 139 22.23 16.37 -1.96
C LEU A 139 22.88 16.74 -3.31
N THR A 140 22.10 16.86 -4.38
CA THR A 140 22.62 17.07 -5.75
C THR A 140 22.60 18.53 -6.18
N ASP A 141 21.52 19.26 -5.90
CA ASP A 141 21.30 20.63 -6.35
C ASP A 141 21.59 21.66 -5.23
N GLY A 142 21.80 21.19 -3.99
CA GLY A 142 22.14 22.01 -2.83
C GLY A 142 20.96 22.28 -1.87
N THR A 143 21.24 22.99 -0.78
CA THR A 143 20.23 23.22 0.27
C THR A 143 19.53 24.56 0.11
N HIS A 144 18.22 24.60 0.41
CA HIS A 144 17.41 25.81 0.45
C HIS A 144 16.56 25.81 1.73
N PRO A 145 16.49 26.89 2.52
CA PRO A 145 15.80 26.88 3.82
C PRO A 145 14.33 26.41 3.75
N LYS A 146 13.60 26.86 2.73
CA LYS A 146 12.20 26.42 2.49
C LYS A 146 12.06 24.92 2.24
N GLN A 147 13.09 24.26 1.71
CA GLN A 147 13.08 22.82 1.44
C GLN A 147 13.12 22.01 2.74
N TRP A 148 13.84 22.47 3.76
CA TRP A 148 13.85 21.85 5.09
C TRP A 148 12.49 21.94 5.79
N LEU A 149 11.76 23.04 5.59
CA LEU A 149 10.38 23.15 6.05
C LEU A 149 9.50 22.07 5.40
N TRP A 150 9.63 21.86 4.09
CA TRP A 150 8.89 20.80 3.39
C TRP A 150 9.28 19.40 3.86
N VAL A 151 10.56 19.14 4.10
CA VAL A 151 11.03 17.87 4.71
C VAL A 151 10.35 17.63 6.06
N ALA A 152 10.27 18.66 6.92
CA ALA A 152 9.61 18.55 8.21
C ALA A 152 8.10 18.26 8.08
N VAL A 153 7.43 18.92 7.12
CA VAL A 153 6.02 18.66 6.82
C VAL A 153 5.79 17.24 6.31
N GLU A 154 6.61 16.78 5.36
CA GLU A 154 6.55 15.42 4.81
C GLU A 154 6.78 14.37 5.90
N ALA A 155 7.79 14.57 6.75
CA ALA A 155 8.06 13.70 7.90
C ALA A 155 6.89 13.69 8.91
N GLY A 156 6.27 14.86 9.16
CA GLY A 156 5.08 14.97 10.01
C GLY A 156 3.89 14.19 9.46
N ILE A 157 3.63 14.27 8.15
CA ILE A 157 2.57 13.50 7.49
C ILE A 157 2.85 11.99 7.60
N MET A 158 4.10 11.57 7.37
CA MET A 158 4.50 10.16 7.53
C MET A 158 4.30 9.67 8.96
N LEU A 159 4.65 10.48 9.96
CA LEU A 159 4.43 10.16 11.37
C LEU A 159 2.94 9.99 11.67
N LEU A 160 2.08 10.89 11.19
CA LEU A 160 0.62 10.77 11.37
C LEU A 160 0.06 9.51 10.71
N ALA A 161 0.50 9.19 9.49
CA ALA A 161 0.09 7.96 8.81
C ALA A 161 0.57 6.70 9.56
N ALA A 162 1.80 6.71 10.08
CA ALA A 162 2.35 5.62 10.89
C ALA A 162 1.58 5.43 12.21
N LEU A 163 1.27 6.52 12.91
CA LEU A 163 0.45 6.49 14.14
C LEU A 163 -0.97 5.99 13.87
N TRP A 164 -1.57 6.38 12.75
CA TRP A 164 -2.86 5.85 12.32
C TRP A 164 -2.79 4.34 12.13
N LEU A 165 -1.81 3.86 11.34
CA LEU A 165 -1.64 2.45 11.06
C LEU A 165 -1.41 1.64 12.34
N TRP A 166 -0.58 2.16 13.25
CA TRP A 166 -0.36 1.56 14.57
C TRP A 166 -1.66 1.41 15.34
N ARG A 167 -2.49 2.47 15.39
CA ARG A 167 -3.77 2.42 16.09
C ARG A 167 -4.76 1.42 15.49
N THR A 168 -4.73 1.22 14.17
CA THR A 168 -5.61 0.25 13.49
C THR A 168 -5.14 -1.20 13.61
N GLY A 169 -3.89 -1.44 14.02
CA GLY A 169 -3.28 -2.75 14.12
C GLY A 169 -3.44 -3.45 15.48
N GLU A 170 -3.95 -2.76 16.51
CA GLU A 170 -4.16 -3.37 17.83
C GLU A 170 -5.28 -4.42 17.78
N PRO A 171 -5.01 -5.69 18.18
CA PRO A 171 -6.06 -6.68 18.36
C PRO A 171 -7.02 -6.22 19.46
N PRO A 172 -8.33 -6.57 19.40
CA PRO A 172 -9.22 -6.33 20.53
C PRO A 172 -8.64 -7.06 21.74
N SER A 173 -8.26 -6.30 22.78
CA SER A 173 -7.85 -6.85 24.08
C SER A 173 -8.98 -7.74 24.60
N ALA A 174 -8.70 -9.04 24.71
CA ALA A 174 -9.62 -10.08 25.12
C ALA A 174 -10.04 -9.95 26.59
#